data_AF-A0A5B8M3F0-F1
#
_entry.id   AF-A0A5B8M3F0-F1
#
_cell.length_a   1.000
_cell.length_b   1.000
_cell.length_c   1.000
_cell.angle_alpha   90.00
_cell.angle_beta   90.00
_cell.angle_gamma   90.00
#
_symmetry.space_group_name_H-M   'P 1'
#
loop_
_entity.id
_entity.type
_entity.pdbx_description
1 polymer ?
#
loop_
_entity_poly.entity_id
_entity_poly.type
_entity_poly.pdbx_seq_one_letter_code
_entity_poly.pdbx_strand_id
1 'polypeptide(L)'
;MTEPPSTATREADIELRFLDAMTEVARTVLGPTTQSTYLTANEEAGQFVIEYVDAHHGRDAYSLWMEVSDLFDHFRGPQSDQLCDEEGRKAARKWLSLDLTSEREIDAYFQQWWPAEFARAWDQGLAVANDK
;
A
#
# COMPACT_ATOMS: atom_id res chain seq x y z
N MET A 1 -21.81 31.21 3.23
CA MET A 1 -20.47 30.86 3.75
C MET A 1 -20.62 29.51 4.43
N THR A 2 -20.12 28.45 3.82
CA THR A 2 -20.11 27.09 4.39
C THR A 2 -18.89 26.95 5.27
N GLU A 3 -19.06 26.48 6.50
CA GLU A 3 -17.93 26.17 7.38
C GLU A 3 -17.04 25.10 6.73
N PRO A 4 -15.70 25.20 6.88
CA PRO A 4 -14.81 24.17 6.38
C PRO A 4 -15.13 22.83 7.07
N PRO A 5 -15.02 21.70 6.35
CA PRO A 5 -15.28 20.38 6.92
C PRO A 5 -14.34 20.13 8.11
N SER A 6 -14.87 19.41 9.11
CA SER A 6 -14.10 18.99 10.28
C SER A 6 -12.93 18.08 9.87
N THR A 7 -11.88 18.03 10.69
CA THR A 7 -10.71 17.15 10.44
C THR A 7 -11.13 15.69 10.26
N ALA A 8 -12.05 15.19 11.10
CA ALA A 8 -12.57 13.83 11.00
C ALA A 8 -13.31 13.54 9.67
N THR A 9 -13.98 14.54 9.12
CA THR A 9 -14.63 14.41 7.79
C THR A 9 -13.59 14.28 6.68
N ARG A 10 -12.49 15.06 6.77
CA ARG A 10 -11.40 15.01 5.78
C ARG A 10 -10.65 13.68 5.82
N GLU A 11 -10.42 13.13 7.02
CA GLU A 11 -9.78 11.83 7.22
C GLU A 11 -10.63 10.67 6.66
N ALA A 12 -11.95 10.70 6.88
CA ALA A 12 -12.84 9.71 6.29
C ALA A 12 -12.88 9.82 4.74
N ASP A 13 -12.89 11.03 4.20
CA ASP A 13 -12.92 11.27 2.75
C ASP A 13 -11.62 10.84 2.05
N ILE A 14 -10.45 11.00 2.70
CA ILE A 14 -9.18 10.52 2.16
C ILE A 14 -9.07 9.00 2.25
N GLU A 15 -9.55 8.39 3.33
CA GLU A 15 -9.55 6.94 3.49
C GLU A 15 -10.42 6.26 2.42
N LEU A 16 -11.63 6.78 2.16
CA LEU A 16 -12.50 6.22 1.11
C LEU A 16 -11.83 6.25 -0.27
N ARG A 17 -11.18 7.37 -0.63
CA ARG A 17 -10.44 7.48 -1.90
C ARG A 17 -9.23 6.56 -1.94
N PHE A 18 -8.55 6.39 -0.81
CA PHE A 18 -7.47 5.41 -0.67
C PHE A 18 -7.96 3.98 -0.96
N LEU A 19 -9.10 3.57 -0.40
CA LEU A 19 -9.67 2.24 -0.62
C LEU A 19 -10.01 2.00 -2.09
N ASP A 20 -10.54 3.02 -2.78
CA ASP A 20 -10.80 2.98 -4.22
C ASP A 20 -9.50 2.84 -5.02
N ALA A 21 -8.49 3.65 -4.73
CA ALA A 21 -7.18 3.59 -5.38
C ALA A 21 -6.52 2.22 -5.21
N MET A 22 -6.46 1.70 -3.98
CA MET A 22 -5.89 0.38 -3.70
C MET A 22 -6.64 -0.74 -4.43
N THR A 23 -7.97 -0.61 -4.55
CA THR A 23 -8.81 -1.53 -5.34
C THR A 23 -8.50 -1.47 -6.83
N GLU A 24 -8.26 -0.28 -7.37
CA GLU A 24 -7.85 -0.09 -8.76
C GLU A 24 -6.50 -0.73 -9.05
N VAL A 25 -5.48 -0.50 -8.20
CA VAL A 25 -4.16 -1.14 -8.32
C VAL A 25 -4.30 -2.67 -8.32
N ALA A 26 -5.07 -3.22 -7.37
CA ALA A 26 -5.30 -4.66 -7.29
C ALA A 26 -5.98 -5.22 -8.57
N ARG A 27 -6.93 -4.48 -9.15
CA ARG A 27 -7.57 -4.86 -10.43
C ARG A 27 -6.58 -4.78 -11.59
N THR A 28 -5.72 -3.77 -11.64
CA THR A 28 -4.69 -3.62 -12.67
C THR A 28 -3.70 -4.78 -12.64
N VAL A 29 -3.20 -5.16 -11.46
CA VAL A 29 -2.30 -6.31 -11.27
C VAL A 29 -2.92 -7.64 -11.73
N LEU A 30 -4.23 -7.83 -11.51
CA LEU A 30 -4.93 -9.05 -11.95
C LEU A 30 -5.45 -8.98 -13.38
N GLY A 31 -5.46 -7.79 -13.98
CA GLY A 31 -5.97 -7.55 -15.31
C GLY A 31 -5.20 -8.30 -16.39
N PRO A 32 -5.74 -8.38 -17.61
CA PRO A 32 -5.06 -8.97 -18.76
C PRO A 32 -3.96 -8.04 -19.34
N THR A 33 -3.49 -7.05 -18.58
CA THR A 33 -2.57 -6.03 -19.07
C THR A 33 -1.20 -6.65 -19.38
N THR A 34 -0.48 -6.03 -20.32
CA THR A 34 0.90 -6.40 -20.66
C THR A 34 1.93 -5.79 -19.71
N GLN A 35 1.48 -5.01 -18.72
CA GLN A 35 2.35 -4.35 -17.76
C GLN A 35 2.69 -5.32 -16.64
N SER A 36 3.97 -5.43 -16.30
CA SER A 36 4.41 -6.32 -15.22
C SER A 36 3.97 -5.76 -13.87
N THR A 37 3.70 -6.67 -12.94
CA THR A 37 3.38 -6.35 -11.53
C THR A 37 4.40 -5.40 -10.91
N TYR A 38 5.69 -5.54 -11.26
CA TYR A 38 6.75 -4.61 -10.85
C TYR A 38 6.49 -3.15 -11.26
N LEU A 39 6.12 -2.91 -12.53
CA LEU A 39 5.89 -1.56 -13.04
C LEU A 39 4.65 -0.96 -12.39
N THR A 40 3.57 -1.74 -12.29
CA THR A 40 2.36 -1.31 -11.58
C THR A 40 2.66 -0.98 -10.12
N ALA A 41 3.42 -1.83 -9.42
CA ALA A 41 3.82 -1.55 -8.05
C ALA A 41 4.60 -0.23 -7.93
N ASN A 42 5.57 0.04 -8.82
CA ASN A 42 6.35 1.29 -8.77
C ASN A 42 5.56 2.54 -9.15
N GLU A 43 4.78 2.48 -10.24
CA GLU A 43 4.01 3.61 -10.73
C GLU A 43 2.90 3.99 -9.76
N GLU A 44 2.20 2.98 -9.23
CA GLU A 44 1.06 3.20 -8.36
C GLU A 44 1.48 3.44 -6.90
N ALA A 45 2.58 2.85 -6.40
CA ALA A 45 2.96 3.05 -4.99
C ALA A 45 3.27 4.51 -4.66
N GLY A 46 3.85 5.26 -5.61
CA GLY A 46 4.17 6.67 -5.40
C GLY A 46 2.97 7.52 -4.98
N GLN A 47 1.76 7.18 -5.44
CA GLN A 47 0.56 7.90 -5.05
C GLN A 47 0.23 7.73 -3.56
N PHE A 48 0.57 6.59 -2.96
CA PHE A 48 0.23 6.31 -1.56
C PHE A 48 1.05 7.13 -0.56
N VAL A 49 2.25 7.60 -0.95
CA VAL A 49 3.09 8.47 -0.10
C VAL A 49 2.94 9.96 -0.42
N ILE A 50 2.34 10.30 -1.56
CA ILE A 50 2.15 11.68 -1.99
C ILE A 50 0.71 12.13 -1.74
N GLU A 51 -0.27 11.37 -2.23
CA GLU A 51 -1.68 11.72 -2.17
C GLU A 51 -2.39 11.13 -0.96
N TYR A 52 -2.04 9.91 -0.55
CA TYR A 52 -2.72 9.19 0.53
C TYR A 52 -1.90 9.07 1.81
N VAL A 53 -0.85 9.88 2.00
CA VAL A 53 0.02 9.80 3.18
C VAL A 53 -0.70 10.03 4.50
N ASP A 54 -1.80 10.79 4.47
CA ASP A 54 -2.66 11.09 5.61
C ASP A 54 -3.86 10.12 5.72
N ALA A 55 -4.01 9.18 4.78
CA ALA A 55 -4.96 8.07 4.93
C ALA A 55 -4.43 7.11 6.00
N HIS A 56 -5.33 6.44 6.71
CA HIS A 56 -4.97 5.58 7.83
C HIS A 56 -3.99 4.48 7.38
N HIS A 57 -4.24 3.91 6.20
CA HIS A 57 -3.47 2.80 5.65
C HIS A 57 -2.58 3.18 4.45
N GLY A 58 -2.46 4.46 4.11
CA GLY A 58 -1.72 4.89 2.91
C GLY A 58 -0.26 4.45 2.95
N ARG A 59 0.40 4.61 4.09
CA ARG A 59 1.80 4.16 4.27
C ARG A 59 1.96 2.65 4.15
N ASP A 60 1.00 1.89 4.68
CA ASP A 60 1.05 0.43 4.62
C ASP A 60 0.88 -0.09 3.19
N ALA A 61 0.05 0.58 2.38
CA ALA A 61 -0.08 0.26 0.96
C ALA A 61 1.20 0.55 0.18
N TYR A 62 1.85 1.70 0.41
CA TYR A 62 3.16 1.97 -0.19
C TYR A 62 4.16 0.88 0.15
N SER A 63 4.30 0.59 1.44
CA SER A 63 5.21 -0.43 1.95
C SER A 63 4.97 -1.79 1.30
N LEU A 64 3.72 -2.24 1.25
CA LEU A 64 3.33 -3.48 0.58
C LEU A 64 3.85 -3.54 -0.86
N TRP A 65 3.59 -2.51 -1.66
CA TRP A 65 3.96 -2.52 -3.07
C TRP A 65 5.46 -2.40 -3.28
N MET A 66 6.19 -1.71 -2.40
CA MET A 66 7.66 -1.69 -2.43
C MET A 66 8.27 -3.04 -2.07
N GLU A 67 7.74 -3.75 -1.08
CA GLU A 67 8.19 -5.11 -0.76
C GLU A 67 7.95 -6.07 -1.94
N VAL A 68 6.84 -5.91 -2.66
CA VAL A 68 6.55 -6.67 -3.88
C VAL A 68 7.54 -6.32 -5.00
N SER A 69 7.83 -5.04 -5.23
CA SER A 69 8.78 -4.63 -6.29
C SER A 69 10.22 -5.03 -5.97
N ASP A 70 10.61 -4.97 -4.70
CA ASP A 70 11.95 -5.33 -4.21
C ASP A 70 12.30 -6.81 -4.49
N LEU A 71 11.29 -7.68 -4.65
CA LEU A 71 11.51 -9.06 -5.11
C LEU A 71 12.21 -9.12 -6.48
N PHE A 72 12.03 -8.08 -7.32
CA PHE A 72 12.63 -7.98 -8.65
C PHE A 72 13.90 -7.12 -8.68
N ASP A 73 13.94 -5.95 -8.03
CA ASP A 73 15.03 -4.98 -8.24
C ASP A 73 15.95 -4.75 -7.02
N HIS A 74 15.61 -5.27 -5.84
CA HIS A 74 16.48 -5.13 -4.68
C HIS A 74 17.79 -5.93 -4.87
N PHE A 75 18.94 -5.26 -4.75
CA PHE A 75 20.26 -5.85 -5.01
C PHE A 75 20.66 -7.01 -4.08
N ARG A 76 19.97 -7.16 -2.94
CA ARG A 76 20.09 -8.32 -2.03
C ARG A 76 18.88 -9.25 -2.07
N GLY A 77 17.87 -8.92 -2.86
CA GLY A 77 16.64 -9.68 -2.99
C GLY A 77 16.78 -10.86 -3.94
N PRO A 78 15.71 -11.61 -4.19
CA PRO A 78 15.68 -12.74 -5.12
C PRO A 78 15.94 -12.35 -6.58
N GLN A 79 15.73 -11.09 -6.94
CA GLN A 79 15.83 -10.57 -8.31
C GLN A 79 15.00 -11.37 -9.32
N SER A 80 13.75 -11.69 -8.95
CA SER A 80 12.88 -12.60 -9.68
C SER A 80 11.58 -11.93 -10.09
N ASP A 81 11.40 -11.75 -11.39
CA ASP A 81 10.16 -11.24 -12.00
C ASP A 81 8.97 -12.16 -11.70
N GLN A 82 9.20 -13.48 -11.76
CA GLN A 82 8.18 -14.47 -11.42
C GLN A 82 7.70 -14.35 -9.97
N LEU A 83 8.61 -14.22 -9.00
CA LEU A 83 8.21 -14.07 -7.60
C LEU A 83 7.50 -12.73 -7.35
N CYS A 84 7.96 -11.66 -7.99
CA CYS A 84 7.28 -10.36 -7.96
C CYS A 84 5.83 -10.48 -8.45
N ASP A 85 5.61 -11.14 -9.60
CA ASP A 85 4.27 -11.36 -10.15
C ASP A 85 3.41 -12.27 -9.24
N GLU A 86 3.96 -13.38 -8.77
CA GLU A 86 3.25 -14.32 -7.90
C GLU A 86 2.77 -13.66 -6.61
N GLU A 87 3.64 -12.95 -5.90
CA GLU A 87 3.31 -12.29 -4.63
C GLU A 87 2.42 -11.06 -4.82
N GLY A 88 2.66 -10.24 -5.84
CA GLY A 88 1.78 -9.09 -6.12
C GLY A 88 0.37 -9.53 -6.53
N ARG A 89 0.22 -10.58 -7.34
CA ARG A 89 -1.11 -11.14 -7.66
C ARG A 89 -1.78 -11.78 -6.45
N LYS A 90 -1.01 -12.38 -5.53
CA LYS A 90 -1.53 -12.90 -4.26
C LYS A 90 -2.03 -11.77 -3.35
N ALA A 91 -1.28 -10.68 -3.23
CA ALA A 91 -1.70 -9.46 -2.54
C ALA A 91 -3.00 -8.90 -3.12
N ALA A 92 -3.02 -8.68 -4.44
CA ALA A 92 -4.18 -8.15 -5.14
C ALA A 92 -5.44 -9.02 -4.99
N ARG A 93 -5.32 -10.35 -5.14
CA ARG A 93 -6.45 -11.27 -4.93
C ARG A 93 -6.99 -11.20 -3.50
N LYS A 94 -6.09 -11.15 -2.51
CA LYS A 94 -6.51 -11.09 -1.13
C LYS A 94 -7.20 -9.76 -0.82
N TRP A 95 -6.66 -8.64 -1.29
CA TRP A 95 -7.31 -7.32 -1.16
C TRP A 95 -8.75 -7.34 -1.70
N LEU A 96 -8.95 -7.82 -2.92
CA LEU A 96 -10.27 -7.89 -3.56
C LEU A 96 -11.25 -8.87 -2.91
N SER A 97 -10.81 -9.65 -1.93
CA SER A 97 -11.66 -10.57 -1.16
C SER A 97 -12.05 -10.06 0.23
N LEU A 98 -11.51 -8.91 0.66
CA LEU A 98 -11.78 -8.33 1.97
C LEU A 98 -13.16 -7.68 2.02
N ASP A 99 -13.76 -7.66 3.22
CA ASP A 99 -14.82 -6.70 3.53
C ASP A 99 -14.20 -5.32 3.81
N LEU A 100 -14.22 -4.44 2.79
CA LEU A 100 -13.67 -3.09 2.89
C LEU A 100 -14.49 -2.15 3.81
N THR A 101 -15.61 -2.61 4.37
CA THR A 101 -16.34 -1.88 5.44
C THR A 101 -15.80 -2.21 6.83
N SER A 102 -14.96 -3.24 6.95
CA SER A 102 -14.36 -3.70 8.20
C SER A 102 -12.91 -3.23 8.31
N GLU A 103 -12.70 -2.14 9.06
CA GLU A 103 -11.36 -1.60 9.37
C GLU A 103 -10.42 -2.71 9.91
N ARG A 104 -10.94 -3.57 10.79
CA ARG A 104 -10.19 -4.71 11.34
C ARG A 104 -9.69 -5.69 10.27
N GLU A 105 -10.43 -5.92 9.19
CA GLU A 105 -9.99 -6.80 8.11
C GLU A 105 -8.88 -6.15 7.27
N ILE A 106 -8.98 -4.84 7.05
CA ILE A 106 -7.98 -4.04 6.34
C ILE A 106 -6.68 -4.01 7.16
N ASP A 107 -6.76 -3.74 8.47
CA ASP A 107 -5.63 -3.82 9.41
C ASP A 107 -4.94 -5.19 9.34
N ALA A 108 -5.72 -6.26 9.46
CA ALA A 108 -5.20 -7.62 9.45
C ALA A 108 -4.57 -8.00 8.10
N TYR A 109 -5.08 -7.42 7.01
CA TYR A 109 -4.47 -7.57 5.69
C TYR A 109 -3.09 -6.92 5.65
N PHE A 110 -2.92 -5.67 6.07
CA PHE A 110 -1.63 -5.00 6.02
C PHE A 110 -0.62 -5.57 7.03
N GLN A 111 -1.07 -5.94 8.23
CA GLN A 111 -0.21 -6.59 9.23
C GLN A 111 0.43 -7.91 8.75
N GLN A 112 -0.20 -8.63 7.82
CA GLN A 112 0.38 -9.87 7.30
C GLN A 112 1.64 -9.60 6.43
N TRP A 113 1.67 -8.46 5.76
CA TRP A 113 2.71 -8.05 4.81
C TRP A 113 3.84 -7.32 5.52
N TRP A 114 3.63 -7.03 6.81
CA TRP A 114 4.49 -6.22 7.61
C TRP A 114 4.74 -6.93 8.95
N PRO A 115 5.80 -7.76 9.04
CA PRO A 115 6.19 -8.36 10.31
C PRO A 115 6.36 -7.25 11.35
N ALA A 116 5.85 -7.43 12.57
CA ALA A 116 5.86 -6.42 13.63
C ALA A 116 7.25 -5.85 13.99
N GLU A 117 8.33 -6.45 13.48
CA GLU A 117 9.71 -5.97 13.59
C GLU A 117 10.01 -4.82 12.62
N PHE A 118 9.43 -4.82 11.41
CA PHE A 118 9.56 -3.73 10.44
C PHE A 118 8.77 -2.48 10.87
N ALA A 119 7.61 -2.64 11.49
CA ALA A 119 6.81 -1.51 12.04
C ALA A 119 7.61 -0.68 13.03
N ARG A 120 8.24 -1.40 13.96
CA ARG A 120 9.04 -0.80 15.02
C ARG A 120 10.28 -0.10 14.46
N ALA A 121 10.91 -0.67 13.43
CA ALA A 121 12.09 -0.07 12.81
C ALA A 121 11.75 1.20 12.02
N TRP A 122 10.60 1.23 11.33
CA TRP A 122 10.15 2.38 10.55
C TRP A 122 9.72 3.56 11.45
N ASP A 123 8.96 3.30 12.51
CA ASP A 123 8.58 4.33 13.50
C ASP A 123 9.81 4.94 14.18
N GLN A 124 10.84 4.13 14.44
CA GLN A 124 12.12 4.60 14.98
C GLN A 124 12.96 5.35 13.93
N GLY A 125 12.93 4.94 12.67
CA GLY A 125 13.65 5.59 11.57
C GLY A 125 13.13 6.99 11.25
N LEU A 126 11.81 7.19 11.28
CA LEU A 126 11.18 8.50 11.08
C LEU A 126 11.43 9.47 12.25
N ALA A 127 11.51 8.96 13.49
CA ALA A 127 11.87 9.78 14.64
C ALA A 127 13.28 10.39 14.50
N VAL A 128 14.24 9.63 13.94
CA VAL A 128 15.61 10.09 13.71
C VAL A 128 15.74 11.02 12.50
N ALA A 129 14.87 10.89 11.49
CA ALA A 129 14.87 11.75 10.31
C ALA A 129 14.24 13.13 10.58
N ASN A 130 13.30 13.23 11.51
CA ASN A 130 12.64 14.50 11.90
C ASN A 130 13.36 15.27 13.01
N ASP A 131 14.43 14.70 13.60
CA ASP A 131 15.30 15.34 14.61
C ASP A 131 16.54 16.01 13.99
N LYS A 132 16.58 16.23 12.67
CA LYS A 132 17.68 16.88 11.95
C LYS A 132 17.29 18.19 11.26
#